data_AF-A0A1F7ZSW4-F1
#
_entry.id   AF-A0A1F7ZSW4-F1
#
_cell.length_a   1.000
_cell.length_b   1.000
_cell.length_c   1.000
_cell.angle_alpha   90.00
_cell.angle_beta   90.00
_cell.angle_gamma   90.00
#
_symmetry.space_group_name_H-M   'P 1'
#
loop_
_entity.id
_entity.type
_entity.pdbx_description
1 polymer ?
#
loop_
_entity_poly.entity_id
_entity_poly.type
_entity_poly.pdbx_seq_one_letter_code
_entity_poly.pdbx_strand_id
1 'polypeptide(L)'
;MKGALLAPFLMSKLEKRWRLCSDRVTPGLRVKPTQIQVTCENSESLTTTTDDAAAKFLTTDTEVQDNQNGEPETPIPPPEPNFVYRYNTRSNKVRIIKTPGGELRYLHIKKKGTAPKCGDCGIKLPGVPALRPREYSQISRPKKTVSRAYGGSRCAGCVKDRIVRAFLIEEQKIVKKVLKESQEKAAGKR
;
A
#
# COMPACT_ATOMS: atom_id res chain seq x y z
N MET A 1 18.77 56.24 13.74
CA MET A 1 20.25 56.23 13.67
C MET A 1 20.72 55.32 14.81
N LYS A 2 21.30 54.12 14.64
CA LYS A 2 22.13 53.53 13.58
C LYS A 2 21.64 52.11 13.32
N GLY A 3 21.55 51.74 12.05
CA GLY A 3 21.32 50.37 11.61
C GLY A 3 22.61 49.63 11.29
N ALA A 4 22.43 48.32 11.10
CA ALA A 4 23.21 47.38 10.29
C ALA A 4 24.69 47.13 10.69
N LEU A 5 24.99 45.86 10.98
CA LEU A 5 25.76 44.97 10.09
C LEU A 5 26.28 43.80 10.92
N LEU A 6 25.64 42.62 10.80
CA LEU A 6 26.29 41.34 11.10
C LEU A 6 25.50 40.17 10.49
N ALA A 7 25.68 40.01 9.19
CA ALA A 7 25.74 38.73 8.48
C ALA A 7 26.40 39.03 7.13
N PRO A 8 27.38 38.25 6.62
CA PRO A 8 27.16 36.84 6.30
C PRO A 8 28.47 36.00 6.21
N PHE A 9 28.90 35.32 7.28
CA PHE A 9 30.02 34.36 7.18
C PHE A 9 29.62 32.91 7.49
N LEU A 10 28.39 32.68 7.97
CA LEU A 10 27.90 31.35 8.37
C LEU A 10 26.90 30.68 7.40
N MET A 11 26.69 31.24 6.21
CA MET A 11 25.78 30.68 5.19
C MET A 11 26.50 30.07 3.97
N SER A 12 27.83 29.91 4.00
CA SER A 12 28.59 29.31 2.87
C SER A 12 29.04 27.86 3.11
N LYS A 13 28.94 27.35 4.35
CA LYS A 13 29.34 25.97 4.71
C LYS A 13 28.17 24.98 4.73
N LEU A 14 26.93 25.47 4.83
CA LEU A 14 25.72 24.64 4.74
C LEU A 14 25.36 24.27 3.28
N GLU A 15 25.73 25.11 2.31
CA GLU A 15 25.32 24.92 0.90
C GLU A 15 26.24 23.98 0.10
N LYS A 16 27.49 23.76 0.55
CA LYS A 16 28.44 22.84 -0.11
C LYS A 16 28.29 21.37 0.32
N ARG A 17 27.51 21.08 1.37
CA ARG A 17 27.15 19.69 1.75
C ARG A 17 25.94 19.17 0.97
N TRP A 18 25.10 20.08 0.45
CA TRP A 18 23.94 19.74 -0.38
C TRP A 18 24.29 19.46 -1.86
N ARG A 19 25.39 20.02 -2.39
CA ARG A 19 25.78 19.83 -3.81
C ARG A 19 26.51 18.53 -4.15
N LEU A 20 26.91 17.72 -3.18
CA LEU A 20 27.56 16.41 -3.44
C LEU A 20 26.61 15.21 -3.36
N CYS A 21 25.31 15.44 -3.09
CA CYS A 21 24.31 14.37 -3.03
C CYS A 21 23.36 14.35 -4.24
N SER A 22 23.58 15.21 -5.25
CA SER A 22 22.69 15.35 -6.40
C SER A 22 23.18 14.65 -7.69
N ASP A 23 24.42 14.15 -7.75
CA ASP A 23 25.00 13.59 -8.99
C ASP A 23 25.20 12.07 -8.95
N ARG A 24 24.17 11.32 -8.55
CA ARG A 24 24.09 9.90 -8.88
C ARG A 24 22.65 9.42 -9.10
N VAL A 25 22.00 9.99 -10.10
CA VAL A 25 20.77 9.46 -10.68
C VAL A 25 21.04 9.20 -12.17
N THR A 26 21.32 7.94 -12.52
CA THR A 26 21.28 7.51 -13.92
C THR A 26 19.82 7.30 -14.36
N PRO A 27 19.50 7.61 -15.63
CA PRO A 27 18.13 7.78 -16.10
C PRO A 27 17.50 6.46 -16.55
N GLY A 28 16.17 6.38 -16.50
CA GLY A 28 15.41 5.41 -17.31
C GLY A 28 14.31 4.67 -16.55
N LEU A 29 13.13 5.30 -16.44
CA LEU A 29 11.82 4.73 -16.77
C LEU A 29 10.74 5.73 -16.33
N ARG A 30 10.15 6.37 -17.33
CA ARG A 30 9.05 7.33 -17.22
C ARG A 30 7.74 6.54 -17.06
N VAL A 31 7.18 6.51 -15.85
CA VAL A 31 5.75 6.19 -15.64
C VAL A 31 5.11 7.41 -15.00
N LYS A 32 4.11 7.99 -15.69
CA LYS A 32 3.43 9.22 -15.32
C LYS A 32 2.67 9.01 -13.99
N PRO A 33 2.76 9.93 -13.01
CA PRO A 33 1.79 9.97 -11.92
C PRO A 33 0.50 10.63 -12.42
N THR A 34 -0.55 9.83 -12.65
CA THR A 34 -1.90 10.37 -12.71
C THR A 34 -2.30 10.80 -11.31
N GLN A 35 -2.51 12.11 -11.14
CA GLN A 35 -3.16 12.65 -9.97
C GLN A 35 -4.63 12.23 -9.97
N ILE A 36 -5.07 11.62 -8.89
CA ILE A 36 -6.50 11.51 -8.56
C ILE A 36 -6.71 12.51 -7.43
N GLN A 37 -7.31 13.65 -7.77
CA GLN A 37 -7.84 14.59 -6.80
C GLN A 37 -9.15 14.01 -6.25
N VAL A 38 -9.24 13.93 -4.93
CA VAL A 38 -10.49 13.66 -4.21
C VAL A 38 -11.07 15.01 -3.85
N THR A 39 -12.18 15.39 -4.47
CA THR A 39 -13.05 16.46 -3.98
C THR A 39 -14.32 15.83 -3.46
N CYS A 40 -14.51 15.93 -2.15
CA CYS A 40 -15.80 15.78 -1.51
C CYS A 40 -16.45 17.17 -1.50
N GLU A 41 -17.63 17.30 -2.12
CA GLU A 41 -18.54 18.40 -1.82
C GLU A 41 -19.91 17.81 -1.47
N ASN A 42 -20.34 18.15 -0.26
CA ASN A 42 -21.68 17.94 0.26
C ASN A 42 -22.65 18.89 -0.43
N SER A 43 -23.92 18.48 -0.60
CA SER A 43 -25.07 19.36 -0.31
C SER A 43 -26.39 18.63 -0.47
N GLU A 44 -27.32 19.02 0.39
CA GLU A 44 -28.61 18.42 0.68
C GLU A 44 -29.74 18.89 -0.27
N SER A 45 -30.72 18.00 -0.48
CA SER A 45 -32.17 18.24 -0.44
C SER A 45 -32.97 18.94 -1.57
N LEU A 46 -34.23 18.47 -1.67
CA LEU A 46 -35.50 19.07 -2.19
C LEU A 46 -35.86 18.83 -3.67
N THR A 47 -36.75 17.85 -3.96
CA THR A 47 -38.22 17.94 -4.27
C THR A 47 -38.52 18.66 -5.60
N THR A 48 -39.29 18.14 -6.57
CA THR A 48 -40.71 17.72 -6.57
C THR A 48 -41.08 17.00 -7.90
N THR A 49 -42.01 16.04 -7.83
CA THR A 49 -43.16 15.68 -8.74
C THR A 49 -42.95 15.79 -10.27
N THR A 50 -43.20 14.78 -11.12
CA THR A 50 -44.48 14.12 -11.53
C THR A 50 -44.08 13.04 -12.56
N ASP A 51 -44.43 11.77 -12.36
CA ASP A 51 -45.54 11.04 -13.02
C ASP A 51 -45.08 10.14 -14.19
N ASP A 52 -45.53 8.88 -14.11
CA ASP A 52 -45.91 7.97 -15.19
C ASP A 52 -44.89 7.57 -16.27
N ALA A 53 -44.15 6.49 -16.00
CA ALA A 53 -43.92 5.42 -17.00
C ALA A 53 -43.27 4.19 -16.34
N ALA A 54 -43.97 3.55 -15.41
CA ALA A 54 -43.68 2.17 -15.05
C ALA A 54 -44.70 1.25 -15.71
N ALA A 55 -44.21 0.11 -16.21
CA ALA A 55 -44.93 -0.99 -16.82
C ALA A 55 -45.39 -0.80 -18.27
N LYS A 56 -44.51 -1.21 -19.20
CA LYS A 56 -44.86 -2.02 -20.37
C LYS A 56 -43.60 -2.71 -20.91
N PHE A 57 -43.80 -3.96 -21.36
CA PHE A 57 -42.87 -4.85 -22.07
C PHE A 57 -41.85 -5.67 -21.26
N LEU A 58 -42.36 -6.77 -20.70
CA LEU A 58 -41.72 -8.08 -20.89
C LEU A 58 -41.79 -8.49 -22.38
N THR A 59 -40.79 -9.28 -22.78
CA THR A 59 -40.71 -10.16 -23.98
C THR A 59 -40.70 -9.50 -25.35
N THR A 60 -39.51 -9.49 -25.96
CA THR A 60 -39.21 -10.29 -27.17
C THR A 60 -37.72 -10.62 -27.18
N ASP A 61 -37.45 -11.92 -27.19
CA ASP A 61 -36.16 -12.52 -27.46
C ASP A 61 -35.55 -11.93 -28.74
N THR A 62 -34.37 -11.34 -28.61
CA THR A 62 -33.48 -11.10 -29.75
C THR A 62 -32.28 -11.99 -29.54
N GLU A 63 -32.20 -12.98 -30.43
CA GLU A 63 -31.15 -13.97 -30.56
C GLU A 63 -29.78 -13.27 -30.60
N VAL A 64 -29.00 -13.44 -29.53
CA VAL A 64 -27.56 -13.24 -29.61
C VAL A 64 -27.06 -14.41 -30.45
N GLN A 65 -26.81 -14.15 -31.74
CA GLN A 65 -26.09 -15.09 -32.58
C GLN A 65 -24.72 -15.32 -31.95
N ASP A 66 -24.55 -16.47 -31.31
CA ASP A 66 -23.27 -17.04 -30.95
C ASP A 66 -22.46 -17.21 -32.23
N ASN A 67 -21.58 -16.25 -32.52
CA ASN A 67 -20.58 -16.40 -33.55
C ASN A 67 -19.62 -17.50 -33.10
N GLN A 68 -19.96 -18.75 -33.45
CA GLN A 68 -19.08 -19.90 -33.41
C GLN A 68 -18.00 -19.78 -34.49
N ASN A 69 -17.14 -18.79 -34.36
CA ASN A 69 -15.81 -18.86 -34.95
C ASN A 69 -14.92 -19.47 -33.88
N GLY A 70 -14.95 -20.79 -33.80
CA GLY A 70 -13.95 -21.53 -33.04
C GLY A 70 -12.58 -21.17 -33.62
N GLU A 71 -11.81 -20.39 -32.87
CA GLU A 71 -10.37 -20.31 -33.12
C GLU A 71 -9.84 -21.75 -33.06
N PRO A 72 -9.12 -22.23 -34.09
CA PRO A 72 -8.50 -23.53 -34.00
C PRO A 72 -7.56 -23.50 -32.81
N GLU A 73 -7.87 -24.28 -31.78
CA GLU A 73 -6.99 -24.53 -30.65
C GLU A 73 -5.66 -25.02 -31.23
N THR A 74 -4.70 -24.12 -31.38
CA THR A 74 -3.33 -24.50 -31.73
C THR A 74 -2.90 -25.53 -30.69
N PRO A 75 -2.53 -26.76 -31.09
CA PRO A 75 -2.15 -27.79 -30.15
C PRO A 75 -1.07 -27.22 -29.22
N ILE A 76 -1.37 -27.21 -27.92
CA ILE A 76 -0.40 -26.80 -26.91
C ILE A 76 0.83 -27.67 -27.14
N PRO A 77 2.01 -27.09 -27.51
CA PRO A 77 3.17 -27.89 -27.79
C PRO A 77 3.51 -28.75 -26.56
N PRO A 78 4.00 -29.98 -26.76
CA PRO A 78 4.39 -30.84 -25.64
C PRO A 78 5.35 -30.06 -24.74
N PRO A 79 5.20 -30.17 -23.40
CA PRO A 79 6.02 -29.40 -22.48
C PRO A 79 7.49 -29.70 -22.76
N GLU A 80 8.21 -28.69 -23.24
CA GLU A 80 9.62 -28.83 -23.60
C GLU A 80 10.44 -29.38 -22.42
N PRO A 81 11.50 -30.17 -22.69
CA PRO A 81 12.35 -30.74 -21.65
C PRO A 81 12.94 -29.61 -20.80
N ASN A 82 12.76 -29.70 -19.48
CA ASN A 82 13.20 -28.74 -18.46
C ASN A 82 14.46 -27.98 -18.88
N PHE A 83 14.30 -26.74 -19.33
CA PHE A 83 15.42 -25.89 -19.74
C PHE A 83 16.34 -25.66 -18.54
N VAL A 84 17.48 -26.37 -18.51
CA VAL A 84 18.45 -26.27 -17.42
C VAL A 84 19.15 -24.92 -17.53
N TYR A 85 18.71 -23.96 -16.73
CA TYR A 85 19.37 -22.67 -16.63
C TYR A 85 20.83 -22.86 -16.18
N ARG A 86 21.78 -22.50 -17.05
CA ARG A 86 23.21 -22.71 -16.80
C ARG A 86 23.88 -21.59 -16.00
N TYR A 87 23.24 -20.42 -15.93
CA TYR A 87 23.81 -19.23 -15.29
C TYR A 87 23.52 -19.16 -13.79
N ASN A 88 24.49 -18.65 -13.02
CA ASN A 88 24.37 -18.39 -11.57
C ASN A 88 23.53 -17.13 -11.30
N THR A 89 22.21 -17.26 -11.48
CA THR A 89 21.25 -16.19 -11.20
C THR A 89 20.68 -16.32 -9.78
N ARG A 90 20.01 -15.26 -9.29
CA ARG A 90 19.37 -15.28 -7.95
C ARG A 90 18.29 -16.36 -7.81
N SER A 91 17.70 -16.81 -8.90
CA SER A 91 16.72 -17.91 -8.94
C SER A 91 17.37 -19.29 -8.97
N ASN A 92 18.59 -19.40 -9.48
CA ASN A 92 19.30 -20.66 -9.69
C ASN A 92 20.43 -20.86 -8.67
N LYS A 93 20.11 -20.66 -7.38
CA LYS A 93 21.05 -20.92 -6.29
C LYS A 93 20.91 -22.36 -5.83
N VAL A 94 22.04 -23.02 -5.58
CA VAL A 94 22.08 -24.46 -5.30
C VAL A 94 22.82 -24.73 -3.99
N ARG A 95 22.37 -25.72 -3.22
CA ARG A 95 23.07 -26.29 -2.06
C ARG A 95 23.50 -27.72 -2.40
N ILE A 96 24.76 -28.06 -2.10
CA ILE A 96 25.26 -29.44 -2.19
C ILE A 96 24.84 -30.17 -0.91
N ILE A 97 24.14 -31.29 -1.06
CA ILE A 97 23.68 -32.12 0.05
C ILE A 97 24.17 -33.55 -0.17
N LYS A 98 24.61 -34.21 0.92
CA LYS A 98 24.89 -35.65 0.93
C LYS A 98 23.58 -36.41 1.00
N THR A 99 23.30 -37.24 0.02
CA THR A 99 22.17 -38.17 0.07
C THR A 99 22.50 -39.33 1.01
N PRO A 100 21.48 -40.08 1.48
CA PRO A 100 21.72 -41.28 2.29
C PRO A 100 22.65 -42.31 1.63
N GLY A 101 22.70 -42.36 0.29
CA GLY A 101 23.61 -43.22 -0.48
C GLY A 101 25.05 -42.71 -0.57
N GLY A 102 25.41 -41.62 0.13
CA GLY A 102 26.75 -41.05 0.12
C GLY A 102 27.09 -40.16 -1.07
N GLU A 103 26.20 -40.05 -2.05
CA GLU A 103 26.37 -39.18 -3.23
C GLU A 103 26.15 -37.70 -2.88
N LEU A 104 26.90 -36.82 -3.53
CA LEU A 104 26.66 -35.38 -3.48
C LEU A 104 25.65 -34.98 -4.56
N ARG A 105 24.49 -34.46 -4.16
CA ARG A 105 23.48 -33.94 -5.09
C ARG A 105 23.20 -32.46 -4.90
N TYR A 106 22.81 -31.83 -5.99
CA TYR A 106 22.42 -30.43 -6.05
C TYR A 106 20.94 -30.24 -5.70
N LEU A 107 20.66 -29.48 -4.64
CA LEU A 107 19.31 -29.06 -4.28
C LEU A 107 19.12 -27.56 -4.57
N HIS A 108 18.17 -27.24 -5.43
CA HIS A 108 17.82 -25.86 -5.76
C HIS A 108 17.15 -25.17 -4.57
N ILE A 109 17.75 -24.07 -4.12
CA ILE A 109 17.26 -23.32 -2.97
C ILE A 109 16.25 -22.29 -3.44
N LYS A 110 15.05 -22.32 -2.88
CA LYS A 110 14.07 -21.27 -3.15
C LYS A 110 14.53 -19.94 -2.51
N LYS A 111 14.28 -18.80 -3.18
CA LYS A 111 14.58 -17.45 -2.63
C LYS A 111 13.96 -17.24 -1.24
N LYS A 112 14.66 -16.51 -0.36
CA LYS A 112 14.16 -16.22 0.99
C LYS A 112 12.98 -15.25 0.95
N GLY A 113 11.99 -15.47 1.81
CA GLY A 113 10.89 -14.53 2.02
C GLY A 113 11.34 -13.29 2.80
N THR A 114 10.66 -12.17 2.59
CA THR A 114 10.88 -10.93 3.34
C THR A 114 9.86 -10.81 4.47
N ALA A 115 10.31 -10.38 5.65
CA ALA A 115 9.41 -10.12 6.78
C ALA A 115 8.48 -8.93 6.48
N PRO A 116 7.19 -9.02 6.86
CA PRO A 116 6.24 -7.92 6.68
C PRO A 116 6.65 -6.73 7.56
N LYS A 117 6.40 -5.53 7.04
CA LYS A 117 6.81 -4.27 7.65
C LYS A 117 5.60 -3.50 8.16
N CYS A 118 5.81 -2.72 9.22
CA CYS A 118 4.82 -1.74 9.68
C CYS A 118 4.65 -0.66 8.60
N GLY A 119 3.40 -0.31 8.27
CA GLY A 119 3.12 0.71 7.25
C GLY A 119 3.48 2.15 7.63
N ASP A 120 3.67 2.46 8.91
CA ASP A 120 4.05 3.81 9.38
C ASP A 120 5.56 3.84 9.68
N CYS A 121 5.98 2.95 10.57
CA CYS A 121 7.31 2.93 11.16
C CYS A 121 8.34 2.17 10.29
N GLY A 122 7.94 1.34 9.31
CA GLY A 122 8.84 0.51 8.47
C GLY A 122 9.54 -0.66 9.19
N ILE A 123 9.32 -0.80 10.51
CA ILE A 123 9.89 -1.85 11.36
C ILE A 123 9.35 -3.23 10.96
N LYS A 124 10.18 -4.28 11.05
CA LYS A 124 9.75 -5.67 10.85
C LYS A 124 8.75 -6.06 11.94
N LEU A 125 7.58 -6.57 11.56
CA LEU A 125 6.55 -6.93 12.53
C LEU A 125 6.94 -8.22 13.27
N PRO A 126 7.02 -8.19 14.61
CA PRO A 126 7.26 -9.40 15.39
C PRO A 126 6.03 -10.30 15.38
N GLY A 127 6.26 -11.62 15.46
CA GLY A 127 5.20 -12.63 15.51
C GLY A 127 4.65 -13.05 14.15
N VAL A 128 5.01 -12.38 13.05
CA VAL A 128 4.60 -12.78 11.69
C VAL A 128 5.80 -13.41 10.96
N PRO A 129 5.69 -14.66 10.45
CA PRO A 129 6.79 -15.38 9.83
C PRO A 129 7.19 -14.74 8.49
N ALA A 130 8.48 -14.75 8.17
CA ALA A 130 9.00 -14.19 6.92
C ALA A 130 8.94 -15.23 5.77
N LEU A 131 7.83 -15.23 5.05
CA LEU A 131 7.56 -16.22 4.00
C LEU A 131 7.27 -15.58 2.65
N ARG A 132 7.12 -16.42 1.61
CA ARG A 132 6.70 -15.93 0.29
C ARG A 132 5.19 -15.73 0.20
N PRO A 133 4.70 -14.84 -0.69
CA PRO A 133 3.28 -14.57 -0.88
C PRO A 133 2.41 -15.83 -1.04
N ARG A 134 2.85 -16.80 -1.85
CA ARG A 134 2.11 -18.06 -2.06
C ARG A 134 2.08 -18.96 -0.81
N GLU A 135 3.14 -18.94 0.00
CA GLU A 135 3.23 -19.72 1.24
C GLU A 135 2.31 -19.13 2.32
N TYR A 136 2.07 -17.81 2.32
CA TYR A 136 1.09 -17.20 3.22
C TYR A 136 -0.33 -17.73 2.97
N SER A 137 -0.70 -18.11 1.75
CA SER A 137 -2.02 -18.69 1.50
C SER A 137 -2.20 -20.06 2.15
N GLN A 138 -1.12 -20.84 2.27
CA GLN A 138 -1.15 -22.21 2.82
C GLN A 138 -1.21 -22.24 4.35
N ILE A 139 -0.78 -21.17 5.00
CA ILE A 139 -0.68 -21.12 6.46
C ILE A 139 -2.02 -20.76 7.10
N SER A 140 -2.23 -21.17 8.35
CA SER A 140 -3.41 -20.81 9.13
C SER A 140 -3.43 -19.34 9.54
N ARG A 141 -4.62 -18.78 9.77
CA ARG A 141 -4.81 -17.37 10.17
C ARG A 141 -4.00 -16.91 11.39
N PRO A 142 -3.97 -17.63 12.54
CA PRO A 142 -3.28 -17.14 13.74
C PRO A 142 -1.76 -17.01 13.58
N LYS A 143 -1.17 -17.70 12.61
CA LYS A 143 0.25 -17.57 12.27
C LYS A 143 0.54 -16.33 11.41
N LYS A 144 -0.48 -15.73 10.77
CA LYS A 144 -0.35 -14.54 9.92
C LYS A 144 -0.60 -13.24 10.69
N THR A 145 -1.37 -13.30 11.77
CA THR A 145 -1.86 -12.13 12.51
C THR A 145 -1.41 -12.16 13.97
N VAL A 146 -1.50 -11.01 14.62
CA VAL A 146 -1.30 -10.86 16.08
C VAL A 146 -2.64 -10.45 16.69
N SER A 147 -2.97 -10.94 17.89
CA SER A 147 -4.23 -10.68 18.59
C SER A 147 -4.30 -9.27 19.19
N ARG A 148 -4.33 -8.24 18.33
CA ARG A 148 -4.55 -6.83 18.70
C ARG A 148 -5.17 -6.05 17.55
N ALA A 149 -5.64 -4.83 17.80
CA ALA A 149 -6.04 -3.89 16.76
C ALA A 149 -4.89 -3.65 15.76
N TYR A 150 -5.21 -3.71 14.46
CA TYR A 150 -4.25 -3.62 13.35
C TYR A 150 -3.10 -4.65 13.38
N GLY A 151 -3.34 -5.81 14.01
CA GLY A 151 -2.38 -6.91 14.07
C GLY A 151 -1.92 -7.36 12.68
N GLY A 152 -0.61 -7.55 12.50
CA GLY A 152 -0.02 -7.93 11.20
C GLY A 152 0.13 -6.80 10.17
N SER A 153 -0.40 -5.59 10.44
CA SER A 153 -0.21 -4.40 9.60
C SER A 153 0.60 -3.31 10.29
N ARG A 154 0.34 -3.09 11.59
CA ARG A 154 0.96 -2.02 12.38
C ARG A 154 1.68 -2.58 13.61
N CYS A 155 2.76 -1.91 14.02
CA CYS A 155 3.48 -2.23 15.25
C CYS A 155 2.76 -1.68 16.50
N ALA A 156 3.08 -2.21 17.68
CA ALA A 156 2.40 -1.83 18.92
C ALA A 156 2.57 -0.34 19.25
N GLY A 157 3.77 0.23 19.05
CA GLY A 157 4.02 1.66 19.28
C GLY A 157 3.17 2.55 18.36
N CYS A 158 3.22 2.29 17.05
CA CYS A 158 2.41 3.03 16.07
C CYS A 158 0.88 2.89 16.33
N VAL A 159 0.40 1.78 16.93
CA VAL A 159 -1.01 1.64 17.36
C VAL A 159 -1.33 2.46 18.61
N LYS A 160 -0.46 2.43 19.63
CA LYS A 160 -0.61 3.24 20.85
C LYS A 160 -0.71 4.73 20.50
N ASP A 161 0.18 5.20 19.63
CA ASP A 161 0.18 6.57 19.16
C ASP A 161 -1.13 6.98 18.47
N ARG A 162 -1.71 6.09 17.65
CA ARG A 162 -3.00 6.34 16.98
C ARG A 162 -4.14 6.50 18.00
N ILE A 163 -4.18 5.65 19.03
CA ILE A 163 -5.18 5.71 20.09
C ILE A 163 -5.07 7.03 20.85
N VAL A 164 -3.86 7.37 21.31
CA VAL A 164 -3.62 8.61 22.08
C VAL A 164 -3.90 9.85 21.23
N ARG A 165 -3.45 9.88 19.97
CA ARG A 165 -3.72 11.00 19.06
C ARG A 165 -5.21 11.16 18.79
N ALA A 166 -5.95 10.08 18.54
CA ALA A 166 -7.39 10.13 18.31
C ALA A 166 -8.12 10.71 19.53
N PHE A 167 -7.81 10.20 20.72
CA PHE A 167 -8.39 10.66 21.98
C PHE A 167 -8.14 12.16 22.21
N LEU A 168 -6.88 12.61 22.15
CA LEU A 168 -6.56 14.02 22.40
C LEU A 168 -7.20 14.97 21.38
N ILE A 169 -7.33 14.54 20.12
CA ILE A 169 -7.99 15.34 19.08
C ILE A 169 -9.49 15.45 19.36
N GLU A 170 -10.13 14.39 19.82
CA GLU A 170 -11.55 14.40 20.21
C GLU A 170 -11.79 15.33 21.41
N GLU A 171 -10.96 15.23 22.45
CA GLU A 171 -11.03 16.12 23.61
C GLU A 171 -10.87 17.59 23.21
N GLN A 172 -9.85 17.90 22.40
CA GLN A 172 -9.65 19.25 21.90
C GLN A 172 -10.82 19.75 21.04
N LYS A 173 -11.48 18.88 20.28
CA LYS A 173 -12.67 19.23 19.50
C LYS A 173 -13.84 19.60 20.40
N ILE A 174 -14.07 18.86 21.49
CA ILE A 174 -15.15 19.15 22.45
C ILE A 174 -14.90 20.50 23.13
N VAL A 175 -13.69 20.72 23.65
CA VAL A 175 -13.32 21.99 24.29
C VAL A 175 -13.51 23.17 23.33
N LYS A 176 -13.08 23.03 22.07
CA LYS A 176 -13.28 24.07 21.05
C LYS A 176 -14.76 24.36 20.75
N LYS A 177 -15.64 23.35 20.80
CA LYS A 177 -17.09 23.54 20.61
C LYS A 177 -17.70 24.30 21.78
N VAL A 178 -17.42 23.89 23.02
CA VAL A 178 -17.95 24.53 24.24
C VAL A 178 -17.50 25.99 24.34
N LEU A 179 -16.23 26.29 24.01
CA LEU A 179 -15.73 27.66 24.02
C LEU A 179 -16.44 28.55 22.99
N LYS A 180 -16.73 28.03 21.80
CA LYS A 180 -17.49 28.76 20.77
C LYS A 180 -18.93 29.04 21.23
N GLU A 181 -19.64 28.02 21.71
CA GLU A 181 -21.01 28.17 22.23
C GLU A 181 -21.08 29.16 23.40
N SER A 182 -20.05 29.18 24.26
CA SER A 182 -19.98 30.12 25.39
C SER A 182 -19.76 31.56 24.92
N GLN A 183 -18.92 31.76 23.89
CA GLN A 183 -18.71 33.08 23.28
C GLN A 183 -19.97 33.60 22.58
N GLU A 184 -20.67 32.74 21.85
CA GLU A 184 -21.94 33.07 21.19
C GLU A 184 -23.03 33.44 22.21
N LYS A 185 -23.16 32.68 23.30
CA LYS A 185 -24.07 33.01 24.42
C LYS A 185 -23.72 34.33 25.10
N ALA A 186 -22.43 34.64 25.26
CA ALA A 186 -21.99 35.91 25.82
C ALA A 186 -22.24 37.10 24.88
N ALA A 187 -22.05 36.91 23.57
CA ALA A 187 -22.31 37.92 22.55
C ALA A 187 -23.81 38.23 22.39
N GLY A 188 -24.67 37.20 22.45
CA GLY A 188 -26.13 37.37 22.36
C GLY A 188 -26.80 37.92 23.64
N LYS A 189 -26.05 38.10 24.73
CA LYS A 189 -26.54 38.70 25.99
C LYS A 189 -26.32 40.23 26.06
N ARG A 190 -25.93 40.84 24.94
CA ARG A 190 -25.74 42.28 24.77
C ARG A 190 -26.86 42.89 23.93
#